data_AF-A0A1F6PH37-F1
#
_entry.id   AF-A0A1F6PH37-F1
#
_cell.length_a   1.000
_cell.length_b   1.000
_cell.length_c   1.000
_cell.angle_alpha   90.00
_cell.angle_beta   90.00
_cell.angle_gamma   90.00
#
_symmetry.space_group_name_H-M   'P 1'
#
loop_
_entity.id
_entity.type
_entity.pdbx_description
1 polymer ?
#
loop_
_entity_poly.entity_id
_entity_poly.type
_entity_poly.pdbx_seq_one_letter_code
_entity_poly.pdbx_strand_id
1 'polypeptide(L)'
;MINWLLKKISLSAIILSIGIISIATADQTIKSDRIVELAKSYLLNQFSQNYSSENIDVTNTRLLPDISFPEGKIDYFINEKEIANIGQYHTIPIIILLDGKPIRTLFVNCKVKLYGNVVTSVAPIKMHQNINREAITLSRQEINSNSKNSDYYQNIEDLVGLRTIQYIPSGKIINAAIIEKIPLVEKNKQVKVVGKIGDIEASIYGTALEKGVKDDIINVQNPSTQKIFSARIIGKNSVELVF
;
A
#
# COMPACT_ATOMS: atom_id res chain seq x y z
N MET A 1 -39.68 -92.98 30.19
CA MET A 1 -39.33 -92.81 31.62
C MET A 1 -38.08 -91.94 31.68
N ILE A 2 -38.24 -90.66 32.08
CA ILE A 2 -37.24 -89.75 32.69
C ILE A 2 -35.98 -89.39 31.87
N ASN A 3 -35.94 -88.21 31.24
CA ASN A 3 -35.45 -86.89 31.72
C ASN A 3 -33.91 -86.72 31.75
N TRP A 4 -33.43 -85.97 30.75
CA TRP A 4 -32.50 -84.82 30.79
C TRP A 4 -31.46 -84.71 31.94
N LEU A 5 -30.17 -84.55 31.60
CA LEU A 5 -29.37 -83.38 32.01
C LEU A 5 -27.96 -83.35 31.39
N LEU A 6 -27.69 -82.22 30.72
CA LEU A 6 -26.41 -81.74 30.20
C LEU A 6 -25.30 -81.72 31.27
N LYS A 7 -24.10 -82.22 30.94
CA LYS A 7 -22.89 -82.04 31.75
C LYS A 7 -21.93 -81.07 31.06
N LYS A 8 -21.62 -80.01 31.81
CA LYS A 8 -20.91 -78.78 31.44
C LYS A 8 -19.53 -79.03 30.82
N ILE A 9 -19.25 -78.28 29.75
CA ILE A 9 -17.94 -78.06 29.13
C ILE A 9 -17.14 -77.12 30.04
N SER A 10 -15.93 -77.53 30.42
CA SER A 10 -14.94 -76.67 31.09
C SER A 10 -14.16 -75.92 30.02
N LEU A 11 -14.41 -74.62 29.87
CA LEU A 11 -13.57 -73.70 29.08
C LEU A 11 -12.72 -72.89 30.06
N SER A 12 -11.41 -73.13 30.05
CA SER A 12 -10.41 -72.34 30.76
C SER A 12 -10.35 -70.92 30.17
N ALA A 13 -10.65 -69.92 30.99
CA ALA A 13 -10.61 -68.51 30.61
C ALA A 13 -9.15 -68.01 30.56
N ILE A 14 -8.71 -67.57 29.38
CA ILE A 14 -7.49 -66.80 29.19
C ILE A 14 -7.84 -65.33 29.41
N ILE A 15 -7.41 -64.75 30.52
CA ILE A 15 -7.54 -63.32 30.79
C ILE A 15 -6.38 -62.62 30.06
N LEU A 16 -6.63 -62.08 28.87
CA LEU A 16 -5.73 -61.11 28.25
C LEU A 16 -5.90 -59.79 28.99
N SER A 17 -4.98 -59.51 29.92
CA SER A 17 -4.83 -58.17 30.48
C SER A 17 -4.31 -57.24 29.38
N ILE A 18 -5.21 -56.51 28.72
CA ILE A 18 -4.83 -55.37 27.89
C ILE A 18 -4.36 -54.29 28.87
N GLY A 19 -3.05 -54.27 29.12
CA GLY A 19 -2.41 -53.18 29.84
C GLY A 19 -2.61 -51.90 29.03
N ILE A 20 -3.34 -50.95 29.60
CA ILE A 20 -3.37 -49.58 29.09
C ILE A 20 -1.97 -49.02 29.35
N ILE A 21 -1.12 -49.01 28.33
CA ILE A 21 0.17 -48.32 28.39
C ILE A 21 -0.17 -46.82 28.35
N SER A 22 -0.31 -46.23 29.54
CA SER A 22 -0.34 -44.78 29.68
C SER A 22 1.09 -44.28 29.46
N ILE A 23 1.42 -43.94 28.21
CA ILE A 23 2.64 -43.22 27.92
C ILE A 23 2.43 -41.82 28.48
N ALA A 24 2.97 -41.55 29.67
CA ALA A 24 3.16 -40.19 30.13
C ALA A 24 4.19 -39.55 29.21
N THR A 25 3.73 -38.94 28.12
CA THR A 25 4.59 -38.11 27.28
C THR A 25 4.91 -36.88 28.10
N ALA A 26 6.18 -36.65 28.38
CA ALA A 26 6.60 -35.36 28.88
C ALA A 26 6.21 -34.30 27.84
N ASP A 27 5.68 -33.18 28.34
CA ASP A 27 5.15 -32.09 27.54
C ASP A 27 6.28 -31.06 27.34
N GLN A 28 6.61 -30.76 26.10
CA GLN A 28 7.52 -29.67 25.72
C GLN A 28 6.73 -28.43 25.28
N THR A 29 7.07 -27.27 25.85
CA THR A 29 6.43 -26.00 25.51
C THR A 29 7.19 -25.29 24.41
N ILE A 30 6.53 -25.03 23.28
CA ILE A 30 7.03 -24.16 22.23
C ILE A 30 6.67 -22.72 22.55
N LYS A 31 7.69 -21.86 22.66
CA LYS A 31 7.50 -20.41 22.76
C LYS A 31 6.92 -19.85 21.46
N SER A 32 5.84 -19.09 21.60
CA SER A 32 5.18 -18.47 20.46
C SER A 32 6.04 -17.43 19.73
N ASP A 33 7.00 -16.82 20.42
CA ASP A 33 7.97 -15.87 19.85
C ASP A 33 8.72 -16.46 18.66
N ARG A 34 9.12 -17.74 18.76
CA ARG A 34 9.88 -18.42 17.70
C ARG A 34 9.05 -18.60 16.42
N ILE A 35 7.76 -18.88 16.58
CA ILE A 35 6.81 -19.05 15.47
C ILE A 35 6.57 -17.68 14.79
N VAL A 36 6.51 -16.60 15.57
CA VAL A 36 6.38 -15.24 15.07
C VAL A 36 7.63 -14.81 14.29
N GLU A 37 8.82 -15.11 14.79
CA GLU A 37 10.08 -14.85 14.10
C GLU A 37 10.14 -15.54 12.72
N LEU A 38 9.73 -16.81 12.64
CA LEU A 38 9.68 -17.56 11.38
C LEU A 38 8.75 -16.91 10.36
N ALA A 39 7.55 -16.49 10.79
CA ALA A 39 6.61 -15.78 9.91
C ALA A 39 7.19 -14.44 9.43
N LYS A 40 7.84 -13.68 10.32
CA LYS A 40 8.48 -12.41 9.98
C LYS A 40 9.63 -12.59 8.99
N SER A 41 10.52 -13.55 9.20
CA SER A 41 11.64 -13.81 8.30
C SER A 41 11.17 -14.28 6.93
N TYR A 42 10.10 -15.10 6.88
CA TYR A 42 9.49 -15.52 5.62
C TYR A 42 8.98 -14.32 4.82
N LEU A 43 8.20 -13.43 5.46
CA LEU A 43 7.68 -12.23 4.82
C LEU A 43 8.79 -11.26 4.37
N LEU A 44 9.80 -11.04 5.22
CA LEU A 44 10.94 -10.20 4.87
C LEU A 44 11.67 -10.74 3.64
N ASN A 45 11.93 -12.05 3.57
CA ASN A 45 12.60 -12.65 2.42
C ASN A 45 11.78 -12.45 1.13
N GLN A 46 10.47 -12.75 1.18
CA GLN A 46 9.57 -12.58 0.03
C GLN A 46 9.59 -11.14 -0.52
N PHE A 47 9.50 -10.14 0.35
CA PHE A 47 9.47 -8.74 -0.10
C PHE A 47 10.86 -8.15 -0.38
N SER A 48 11.93 -8.70 0.20
CA SER A 48 13.31 -8.24 -0.03
C SER A 48 13.79 -8.41 -1.48
N GLN A 49 13.09 -9.23 -2.26
CA GLN A 49 13.36 -9.37 -3.69
C GLN A 49 13.01 -8.10 -4.49
N ASN A 50 12.00 -7.35 -4.03
CA ASN A 50 11.47 -6.18 -4.74
C ASN A 50 11.70 -4.85 -4.00
N TYR A 51 11.96 -4.88 -2.69
CA TYR A 51 12.15 -3.69 -1.87
C TYR A 51 13.34 -3.87 -0.93
N SER A 52 14.04 -2.77 -0.60
CA SER A 52 15.08 -2.79 0.42
C SER A 52 14.50 -3.23 1.77
N SER A 53 15.13 -4.20 2.44
CA SER A 53 14.66 -4.73 3.72
C SER A 53 14.58 -3.66 4.82
N GLU A 54 15.42 -2.63 4.74
CA GLU A 54 15.41 -1.51 5.70
C GLU A 54 14.09 -0.73 5.69
N ASN A 55 13.39 -0.76 4.55
CA ASN A 55 12.14 -0.05 4.31
C ASN A 55 10.91 -0.90 4.65
N ILE A 56 11.09 -2.15 5.03
CA ILE A 56 10.00 -3.05 5.37
C ILE A 56 9.94 -3.23 6.89
N ASP A 57 8.76 -3.00 7.46
CA ASP A 57 8.49 -3.35 8.86
C ASP A 57 7.41 -4.42 8.91
N VAL A 58 7.69 -5.51 9.64
CA VAL A 58 6.76 -6.64 9.79
C VAL A 58 6.40 -6.80 11.25
N THR A 59 5.14 -6.50 11.56
CA THR A 59 4.61 -6.54 12.92
C THR A 59 3.59 -7.65 13.06
N ASN A 60 3.66 -8.42 14.15
CA ASN A 60 2.58 -9.35 14.48
C ASN A 60 1.42 -8.57 15.09
N THR A 61 0.20 -8.85 14.63
CA THR A 61 -1.01 -8.14 15.03
C THR A 61 -1.83 -8.90 16.07
N ARG A 62 -1.48 -10.17 16.36
CA ARG A 62 -2.15 -11.00 17.35
C ARG A 62 -1.14 -11.76 18.22
N LEU A 63 -1.33 -11.66 19.54
CA LEU A 63 -0.59 -12.49 20.49
C LEU A 63 -0.94 -13.97 20.26
N LEU A 64 0.10 -14.78 20.14
CA LEU A 64 -0.02 -16.23 20.07
C LEU A 64 0.32 -16.80 21.44
N PRO A 65 -0.52 -17.67 22.04
CA PRO A 65 -0.17 -18.34 23.27
C PRO A 65 0.96 -19.34 23.01
N ASP A 66 1.73 -19.63 24.06
CA ASP A 66 2.65 -20.77 24.05
C ASP A 66 1.86 -22.07 23.92
N ILE A 67 2.42 -23.03 23.21
CA ILE A 67 1.74 -24.29 22.89
C ILE A 67 2.60 -25.44 23.36
N SER A 68 2.00 -26.31 24.18
CA SER A 68 2.61 -27.57 24.60
C SER A 68 2.35 -28.67 23.57
N PHE A 69 3.38 -29.46 23.31
CA PHE A 69 3.31 -30.68 22.51
C PHE A 69 4.04 -31.81 23.24
N PRO A 70 3.73 -33.08 22.94
CA PRO A 70 4.54 -34.20 23.43
C PRO A 70 6.01 -34.06 23.05
N GLU A 71 6.90 -34.60 23.88
CA GLU A 71 8.33 -34.70 23.57
C GLU A 71 8.57 -35.41 22.22
N GLY A 72 9.50 -34.86 21.45
CA GLY A 72 9.86 -35.31 20.10
C GLY A 72 10.54 -34.20 19.30
N LYS A 73 11.05 -34.52 18.11
CA LYS A 73 11.71 -33.53 17.25
C LYS A 73 10.66 -32.64 16.58
N ILE A 74 10.73 -31.33 16.80
CA ILE A 74 9.85 -30.36 16.19
C ILE A 74 10.50 -29.74 14.95
N ASP A 75 9.81 -29.80 13.82
CA ASP A 75 10.16 -29.09 12.59
C ASP A 75 9.01 -28.14 12.19
N TYR A 76 9.32 -27.09 11.42
CA TYR A 76 8.35 -26.10 10.95
C TYR A 76 8.33 -26.07 9.43
N PHE A 77 7.13 -26.01 8.85
CA PHE A 77 6.95 -25.91 7.41
C PHE A 77 5.98 -24.78 7.07
N ILE A 78 6.38 -23.93 6.13
CA ILE A 78 5.55 -22.87 5.56
C ILE A 78 5.31 -23.25 4.10
N ASN A 79 4.05 -23.29 3.68
CA ASN A 79 3.75 -23.49 2.27
C ASN A 79 4.08 -22.20 1.53
N GLU A 80 5.10 -22.25 0.67
CA GLU A 80 5.56 -21.11 -0.11
C GLU A 80 4.49 -20.70 -1.12
N LYS A 81 3.73 -19.67 -0.76
CA LYS A 81 2.80 -19.00 -1.67
C LYS A 81 3.33 -17.59 -1.91
N GLU A 82 3.36 -17.18 -3.18
CA GLU A 82 3.73 -15.83 -3.56
C GLU A 82 2.76 -14.82 -2.93
N ILE A 83 3.34 -13.79 -2.29
CA ILE A 83 2.60 -12.71 -1.67
C ILE A 83 2.90 -11.43 -2.45
N ALA A 84 1.99 -11.06 -3.36
CA ALA A 84 2.21 -9.96 -4.28
C ALA A 84 2.06 -8.56 -3.65
N ASN A 85 1.26 -8.43 -2.58
CA ASN A 85 0.81 -7.12 -2.09
C ASN A 85 1.51 -6.73 -0.78
N ILE A 86 2.42 -5.77 -0.84
CA ILE A 86 3.01 -5.16 0.37
C ILE A 86 2.07 -4.08 0.96
N GLY A 87 2.20 -3.75 2.25
CA GLY A 87 1.37 -2.73 2.91
C GLY A 87 0.05 -3.26 3.47
N GLN A 88 -0.14 -4.58 3.50
CA GLN A 88 -1.38 -5.23 3.92
C GLN A 88 -1.16 -6.21 5.09
N TYR A 89 -2.28 -6.77 5.56
CA TYR A 89 -2.26 -7.87 6.52
C TYR A 89 -2.07 -9.19 5.77
N HIS A 90 -1.16 -10.01 6.28
CA HIS A 90 -0.87 -11.34 5.77
C HIS A 90 -1.10 -12.37 6.87
N THR A 91 -1.78 -13.45 6.53
CA THR A 91 -1.95 -14.60 7.42
C THR A 91 -1.06 -15.73 6.91
N ILE A 92 -0.03 -16.07 7.68
CA ILE A 92 0.95 -17.09 7.33
C ILE A 92 0.61 -18.39 8.06
N PRO A 93 0.25 -19.47 7.32
CA PRO A 93 0.07 -20.79 7.91
C PRO A 93 1.43 -21.45 8.16
N ILE A 94 1.74 -21.69 9.42
CA ILE A 94 2.92 -22.45 9.86
C ILE A 94 2.44 -23.83 10.30
N ILE A 95 2.86 -24.85 9.57
CA ILE A 95 2.60 -26.26 9.89
C ILE A 95 3.70 -26.73 10.83
N ILE A 96 3.31 -27.20 12.01
CA ILE A 96 4.20 -27.80 12.99
C ILE A 96 4.22 -29.30 12.74
N LEU A 97 5.43 -29.86 12.60
CA LEU A 97 5.67 -31.28 12.48
C LEU A 97 6.32 -31.81 13.76
N LEU A 98 5.84 -32.94 14.24
CA LEU A 98 6.47 -33.72 15.31
C LEU A 98 6.95 -35.04 14.73
N ASP A 99 8.25 -35.30 14.82
CA ASP A 99 8.92 -36.46 14.22
C ASP A 99 8.55 -36.65 12.74
N GLY A 100 8.50 -35.52 12.01
CA GLY A 100 8.18 -35.48 10.57
C GLY A 100 6.70 -35.61 10.21
N LYS A 101 5.78 -35.73 11.18
CA LYS A 101 4.32 -35.79 10.95
C LYS A 101 3.67 -34.45 11.28
N PRO A 102 2.81 -33.88 10.41
CA PRO A 102 2.11 -32.64 10.71
C PRO A 102 1.10 -32.87 11.84
N ILE A 103 1.20 -32.08 12.90
CA ILE A 103 0.36 -32.22 14.09
C ILE A 103 -0.57 -31.03 14.30
N ARG A 104 -0.19 -29.83 13.84
CA ARG A 104 -0.98 -28.61 14.01
C ARG A 104 -0.58 -27.56 12.99
N THR A 105 -1.55 -26.78 12.52
CA THR A 105 -1.31 -25.56 11.74
C THR A 105 -1.63 -24.34 12.58
N LEU A 106 -0.70 -23.39 12.62
CA LEU A 106 -0.88 -22.10 13.29
C LEU A 106 -0.94 -20.99 12.26
N PHE A 107 -1.85 -20.04 12.47
CA PHE A 107 -2.02 -18.90 11.60
C PHE A 107 -1.43 -17.66 12.26
N VAL A 108 -0.29 -17.20 11.77
CA VAL A 108 0.36 -15.98 12.24
C VAL A 108 -0.14 -14.80 11.42
N ASN A 109 -0.71 -13.79 12.08
CA ASN A 109 -1.19 -12.59 11.40
C ASN A 109 -0.14 -11.50 11.50
N CYS A 110 0.38 -11.05 10.37
CA CYS A 110 1.39 -10.02 10.30
C CYS A 110 0.85 -8.83 9.50
N LYS A 111 1.11 -7.61 9.96
CA LYS A 111 0.99 -6.40 9.14
C LYS A 111 2.36 -6.09 8.57
N VAL A 112 2.44 -5.98 7.26
CA VAL A 112 3.66 -5.55 6.57
C VAL A 112 3.48 -4.12 6.15
N LYS A 113 4.40 -3.25 6.58
CA LYS A 113 4.43 -1.84 6.21
C LYS A 113 5.64 -1.58 5.33
N LEU A 114 5.47 -0.73 4.33
CA LEU A 114 6.55 -0.22 3.51
C LEU A 114 6.78 1.25 3.85
N TYR A 115 8.03 1.64 4.02
CA TYR A 115 8.44 3.00 4.30
C TYR A 115 9.25 3.55 3.14
N GLY A 116 9.07 4.83 2.83
CA GLY A 116 9.83 5.53 1.81
C GLY A 116 10.18 6.94 2.26
N ASN A 117 11.30 7.46 1.76
CA ASN A 117 11.62 8.88 1.87
C ASN A 117 10.81 9.63 0.83
N VAL A 118 9.85 10.41 1.28
CA VAL A 118 8.89 11.12 0.42
C VAL A 118 8.77 12.57 0.85
N VAL A 119 8.39 13.42 -0.10
CA VAL A 119 8.14 14.83 0.20
C VAL A 119 6.80 14.97 0.92
N THR A 120 6.85 15.61 2.07
CA THR A 120 5.70 15.92 2.92
C THR A 120 5.60 17.42 3.17
N SER A 121 4.40 17.90 3.47
CA SER A 121 4.19 19.27 3.93
C SER A 121 4.67 19.45 5.38
N VAL A 122 5.39 20.54 5.68
CA VAL A 122 5.72 20.91 7.08
C VAL A 122 4.66 21.82 7.70
N ALA A 123 3.95 22.58 6.86
CA ALA A 123 2.87 23.49 7.26
C ALA A 123 1.65 23.28 6.36
N PRO A 124 0.45 23.70 6.78
CA PRO A 124 -0.71 23.68 5.91
C PRO A 124 -0.50 24.49 4.62
N ILE A 125 -0.76 23.87 3.46
CA ILE A 125 -0.68 24.51 2.14
C ILE A 125 -2.09 24.71 1.61
N LYS A 126 -2.48 25.95 1.33
CA LYS A 126 -3.81 26.30 0.82
C LYS A 126 -3.98 25.84 -0.63
N MET A 127 -5.22 25.73 -1.09
CA MET A 127 -5.53 25.53 -2.51
C MET A 127 -4.98 26.68 -3.36
N HIS A 128 -4.38 26.35 -4.52
CA HIS A 128 -3.74 27.29 -5.45
C HIS A 128 -2.54 28.05 -4.87
N GLN A 129 -1.99 27.59 -3.75
CA GLN A 129 -0.77 28.16 -3.18
C GLN A 129 0.46 27.59 -3.89
N ASN A 130 1.41 28.46 -4.22
CA ASN A 130 2.70 28.06 -4.76
C ASN A 130 3.50 27.32 -3.70
N ILE A 131 4.15 26.24 -4.11
CA ILE A 131 5.01 25.44 -3.25
C ILE A 131 6.41 26.05 -3.25
N ASN A 132 6.90 26.35 -2.05
CA ASN A 132 8.25 26.81 -1.78
C ASN A 132 8.97 25.77 -0.88
N ARG A 133 10.29 25.89 -0.78
CA ARG A 133 11.12 24.96 0.02
C ARG A 133 10.79 24.96 1.51
N GLU A 134 10.27 26.07 2.03
CA GLU A 134 9.91 26.21 3.44
C GLU A 134 8.62 25.45 3.81
N ALA A 135 7.75 25.18 2.83
CA ALA A 135 6.48 24.49 3.05
C ALA A 135 6.58 22.96 2.98
N ILE A 136 7.72 22.42 2.54
CA ILE A 136 7.91 21.00 2.28
C ILE A 136 9.23 20.46 2.82
N THR A 137 9.28 19.17 3.11
CA THR A 137 10.48 18.48 3.57
C THR A 137 10.48 17.02 3.15
N LEU A 138 11.65 16.39 3.12
CA LEU A 138 11.75 14.93 3.01
C LEU A 138 11.52 14.29 4.37
N SER A 139 10.59 13.34 4.41
CA SER A 139 10.24 12.60 5.61
C SER A 139 10.07 11.13 5.29
N ARG A 140 10.50 10.28 6.22
CA ARG A 140 10.31 8.83 6.12
C ARG A 140 8.88 8.50 6.55
N GLN A 141 8.05 8.08 5.61
CA GLN A 141 6.62 7.82 5.84
C GLN A 141 6.22 6.42 5.36
N GLU A 142 5.16 5.86 5.94
CA GLU A 142 4.51 4.64 5.44
C GLU A 142 3.90 4.93 4.06
N ILE A 143 4.33 4.19 3.04
CA ILE A 143 3.87 4.32 1.66
C ILE A 143 3.07 3.10 1.24
N ASN A 144 2.11 3.31 0.33
CA ASN A 144 1.30 2.23 -0.21
C ASN A 144 1.77 1.90 -1.63
N SER A 145 2.30 0.70 -1.82
CA SER A 145 2.81 0.25 -3.12
C SER A 145 1.70 -0.08 -4.14
N ASN A 146 0.46 -0.29 -3.69
CA ASN A 146 -0.65 -0.72 -4.55
C ASN A 146 -1.51 0.45 -5.05
N SER A 147 -1.21 1.67 -4.60
CA SER A 147 -1.91 2.85 -5.08
C SER A 147 -1.40 3.16 -6.49
N LYS A 148 -2.28 3.13 -7.50
CA LYS A 148 -2.03 3.76 -8.81
C LYS A 148 -1.61 5.23 -8.71
N ASN A 149 -1.74 5.85 -7.52
CA ASN A 149 -1.24 7.19 -7.19
C ASN A 149 0.13 7.13 -6.47
N SER A 150 0.99 6.17 -6.80
CA SER A 150 2.37 6.08 -6.29
C SER A 150 3.29 7.18 -6.81
N ASP A 151 2.74 8.19 -7.48
CA ASP A 151 3.45 9.40 -7.90
C ASP A 151 3.65 10.35 -6.70
N TYR A 152 4.22 9.86 -5.61
CA TYR A 152 4.74 10.73 -4.56
C TYR A 152 6.12 11.23 -4.97
N TYR A 153 6.44 12.46 -4.60
CA TYR A 153 7.72 13.05 -4.93
C TYR A 153 8.79 12.57 -3.94
N GLN A 154 9.98 12.27 -4.45
CA GLN A 154 11.16 11.90 -3.65
C GLN A 154 12.22 13.01 -3.63
N ASN A 155 12.01 14.07 -4.42
CA ASN A 155 12.86 15.24 -4.47
C ASN A 155 12.02 16.50 -4.28
N ILE A 156 12.49 17.40 -3.42
CA ILE A 156 11.86 18.70 -3.14
C ILE A 156 11.83 19.56 -4.41
N GLU A 157 12.89 19.50 -5.22
CA GLU A 157 13.05 20.36 -6.39
C GLU A 157 12.00 20.11 -7.47
N ASP A 158 11.43 18.91 -7.54
CA ASP A 158 10.35 18.57 -8.48
C ASP A 158 9.03 19.31 -8.17
N LEU A 159 8.88 19.80 -6.94
CA LEU A 159 7.68 20.49 -6.45
C LEU A 159 7.84 22.02 -6.40
N VAL A 160 9.07 22.52 -6.31
CA VAL A 160 9.33 23.95 -6.20
C VAL A 160 8.87 24.65 -7.48
N GLY A 161 8.06 25.71 -7.33
CA GLY A 161 7.51 26.46 -8.48
C GLY A 161 6.24 25.85 -9.08
N LEU A 162 5.74 24.74 -8.53
CA LEU A 162 4.39 24.24 -8.80
C LEU A 162 3.41 24.83 -7.78
N ARG A 163 2.11 24.55 -7.96
CA ARG A 163 1.07 24.92 -7.01
C ARG A 163 0.12 23.76 -6.73
N THR A 164 -0.57 23.84 -5.61
CA THR A 164 -1.58 22.85 -5.23
C THR A 164 -2.92 23.11 -5.92
N ILE A 165 -3.69 22.07 -6.22
CA ILE A 165 -5.09 22.20 -6.68
C ILE A 165 -6.11 22.03 -5.54
N GLN A 166 -5.65 21.72 -4.33
CA GLN A 166 -6.47 21.54 -3.14
C GLN A 166 -5.68 21.85 -1.87
N TYR A 167 -6.37 21.91 -0.73
CA TYR A 167 -5.73 22.06 0.57
C TYR A 167 -4.91 20.81 0.97
N ILE A 168 -3.72 21.03 1.53
CA ILE A 168 -2.83 20.00 2.06
C ILE A 168 -2.57 20.31 3.55
N PRO A 169 -3.01 19.47 4.50
CA PRO A 169 -2.66 19.63 5.90
C PRO A 169 -1.16 19.38 6.14
N SER A 170 -0.63 19.84 7.26
CA SER A 170 0.76 19.54 7.68
C SER A 170 0.97 18.02 7.87
N GLY A 171 2.18 17.54 7.55
CA GLY A 171 2.60 16.14 7.68
C GLY A 171 2.09 15.21 6.57
N LYS A 172 1.36 15.73 5.57
CA LYS A 172 0.77 14.91 4.51
C LYS A 172 1.76 14.68 3.38
N ILE A 173 1.81 13.44 2.88
CA ILE A 173 2.54 13.08 1.66
C ILE A 173 1.97 13.83 0.47
N ILE A 174 2.84 14.48 -0.30
CA ILE A 174 2.47 15.18 -1.53
C ILE A 174 2.59 14.20 -2.70
N ASN A 175 1.51 14.08 -3.48
CA ASN A 175 1.47 13.27 -4.70
C ASN A 175 1.16 14.12 -5.93
N ALA A 176 1.47 13.62 -7.12
CA ALA A 176 1.31 14.35 -8.37
C ALA A 176 -0.14 14.70 -8.68
N ALA A 177 -1.11 13.90 -8.23
CA ALA A 177 -2.54 14.11 -8.49
C ALA A 177 -3.09 15.41 -7.89
N ILE A 178 -2.43 15.99 -6.88
CA ILE A 178 -2.88 17.22 -6.20
C ILE A 178 -2.02 18.45 -6.53
N ILE A 179 -1.15 18.33 -7.52
CA ILE A 179 -0.17 19.36 -7.92
C ILE A 179 -0.37 19.71 -9.39
N GLU A 180 -0.24 20.99 -9.72
CA GLU A 180 -0.22 21.46 -11.09
C GLU A 180 0.85 22.52 -11.30
N LYS A 181 1.25 22.71 -12.56
CA LYS A 181 2.03 23.88 -12.97
C LYS A 181 1.20 25.14 -12.75
N ILE A 182 1.87 26.24 -12.39
CA ILE A 182 1.21 27.54 -12.25
C ILE A 182 0.72 27.98 -13.63
N PRO A 183 -0.60 28.12 -13.86
CA PRO A 183 -1.12 28.53 -15.14
C PRO A 183 -0.78 29.99 -15.41
N LEU A 184 -0.47 30.28 -16.66
CA LEU A 184 -0.24 31.65 -17.14
C LEU A 184 -1.56 32.38 -17.41
N VAL A 185 -2.62 31.61 -17.66
CA VAL A 185 -3.99 32.10 -17.85
C VAL A 185 -4.93 31.33 -16.94
N GLU A 186 -5.78 32.05 -16.23
CA GLU A 186 -6.81 31.47 -15.37
C GLU A 186 -8.18 31.51 -16.05
N LYS A 187 -9.01 30.52 -15.74
CA LYS A 187 -10.41 30.48 -16.20
C LYS A 187 -11.16 31.73 -15.73
N ASN A 188 -12.01 32.26 -16.58
CA ASN A 188 -12.82 33.46 -16.41
C ASN A 188 -12.01 34.73 -16.17
N LYS A 189 -10.71 34.76 -16.54
CA LYS A 189 -9.91 35.98 -16.52
C LYS A 189 -9.82 36.61 -17.90
N GLN A 190 -9.63 37.92 -17.91
CA GLN A 190 -9.39 38.68 -19.13
C GLN A 190 -7.99 38.37 -19.66
N VAL A 191 -7.93 38.10 -20.97
CA VAL A 191 -6.69 37.84 -21.71
C VAL A 191 -6.57 38.79 -22.89
N LYS A 192 -5.34 39.19 -23.22
CA LYS A 192 -5.02 39.88 -24.47
C LYS A 192 -4.85 38.82 -25.56
N VAL A 193 -5.66 38.90 -26.59
CA VAL A 193 -5.60 38.03 -27.77
C VAL A 193 -4.85 38.79 -28.86
N VAL A 194 -3.76 38.22 -29.35
CA VAL A 194 -2.96 38.78 -30.45
C VAL A 194 -3.22 37.94 -31.70
N GLY A 195 -3.54 38.59 -32.81
CA GLY A 195 -3.67 37.96 -34.12
C GLY A 195 -2.64 38.56 -35.06
N LYS A 196 -1.92 37.72 -35.80
CA LYS A 196 -0.94 38.13 -36.82
C LYS A 196 -1.34 37.61 -38.19
N ILE A 197 -1.45 38.50 -39.17
CA ILE A 197 -1.69 38.15 -40.57
C ILE A 197 -0.66 38.91 -41.40
N GLY A 198 0.34 38.20 -41.92
CA GLY A 198 1.51 38.82 -42.56
C GLY A 198 2.23 39.74 -41.58
N ASP A 199 2.43 41.01 -41.99
CA ASP A 199 3.08 42.04 -41.17
C ASP A 199 2.12 42.82 -40.26
N ILE A 200 0.82 42.49 -40.26
CA ILE A 200 -0.20 43.18 -39.47
C ILE A 200 -0.44 42.43 -38.16
N GLU A 201 -0.18 43.09 -37.03
CA GLU A 201 -0.55 42.62 -35.69
C GLU A 201 -1.78 43.39 -35.18
N ALA A 202 -2.84 42.65 -34.81
CA ALA A 202 -4.02 43.19 -34.16
C ALA A 202 -4.18 42.56 -32.78
N SER A 203 -4.68 43.33 -31.80
CA SER A 203 -4.95 42.78 -30.47
C SER A 203 -6.31 43.19 -29.93
N ILE A 204 -7.01 42.23 -29.33
CA ILE A 204 -8.31 42.43 -28.66
C ILE A 204 -8.26 41.86 -27.24
N TYR A 205 -9.26 42.18 -26.43
CA TYR A 205 -9.46 41.53 -25.14
C TYR A 205 -10.54 40.44 -25.24
N GLY A 206 -10.29 39.32 -24.59
CA GLY A 206 -11.22 38.20 -24.45
C GLY A 206 -11.28 37.69 -23.02
N THR A 207 -12.24 36.81 -22.74
CA THR A 207 -12.35 36.08 -21.47
C THR A 207 -11.94 34.63 -21.69
N ALA A 208 -10.93 34.16 -20.97
CA ALA A 208 -10.51 32.76 -21.04
C ALA A 208 -11.59 31.86 -20.41
N LEU A 209 -11.99 30.80 -21.10
CA LEU A 209 -12.96 29.81 -20.60
C LEU A 209 -12.26 28.62 -19.91
N GLU A 210 -10.97 28.50 -20.13
CA GLU A 210 -10.10 27.45 -19.60
C GLU A 210 -8.83 28.10 -19.00
N LYS A 211 -8.20 27.37 -18.07
CA LYS A 211 -6.86 27.73 -17.57
C LYS A 211 -5.82 26.93 -18.33
N GLY A 212 -4.59 27.43 -18.37
CA GLY A 212 -3.49 26.70 -19.01
C GLY A 212 -2.12 27.31 -18.74
N VAL A 213 -1.09 26.56 -19.11
CA VAL A 213 0.31 26.99 -19.10
C VAL A 213 0.75 27.42 -20.51
N LYS A 214 2.02 27.79 -20.65
CA LYS A 214 2.59 28.17 -21.94
C LYS A 214 2.33 27.09 -22.99
N ASP A 215 1.99 27.52 -24.20
CA ASP A 215 1.74 26.71 -25.39
C ASP A 215 0.44 25.88 -25.37
N ASP A 216 -0.30 25.85 -24.26
CA ASP A 216 -1.64 25.25 -24.23
C ASP A 216 -2.60 26.02 -25.15
N ILE A 217 -3.49 25.29 -25.83
CA ILE A 217 -4.60 25.88 -26.59
C ILE A 217 -5.81 25.92 -25.67
N ILE A 218 -6.35 27.11 -25.45
CA ILE A 218 -7.52 27.34 -24.61
C ILE A 218 -8.65 27.98 -25.40
N ASN A 219 -9.88 27.72 -24.96
CA ASN A 219 -11.04 28.44 -25.45
C ASN A 219 -11.14 29.85 -24.85
N VAL A 220 -11.36 30.85 -25.70
CA VAL A 220 -11.51 32.26 -25.33
C VAL A 220 -12.80 32.79 -25.92
N GLN A 221 -13.54 33.57 -25.13
CA GLN A 221 -14.76 34.23 -25.54
C GLN A 221 -14.52 35.73 -25.76
N ASN A 222 -15.00 36.26 -26.88
CA ASN A 222 -15.07 37.70 -27.07
C ASN A 222 -16.27 38.26 -26.27
N PRO A 223 -16.07 39.16 -25.29
CA PRO A 223 -17.16 39.65 -24.45
C PRO A 223 -18.19 40.50 -25.22
N SER A 224 -17.80 41.14 -26.33
CA SER A 224 -18.69 41.98 -27.14
C SER A 224 -19.57 41.18 -28.08
N THR A 225 -19.06 40.08 -28.65
CA THR A 225 -19.79 39.27 -29.65
C THR A 225 -20.25 37.92 -29.13
N GLN A 226 -19.84 37.53 -27.93
CA GLN A 226 -20.05 36.22 -27.31
C GLN A 226 -19.47 35.03 -28.09
N LYS A 227 -18.76 35.26 -29.21
CA LYS A 227 -18.12 34.21 -30.01
C LYS A 227 -16.96 33.57 -29.25
N ILE A 228 -16.86 32.25 -29.36
CA ILE A 228 -15.79 31.43 -28.76
C ILE A 228 -14.82 31.04 -29.89
N PHE A 229 -13.52 31.14 -29.61
CA PHE A 229 -12.45 30.72 -30.51
C PHE A 229 -11.27 30.15 -29.71
N SER A 230 -10.43 29.37 -30.37
CA SER A 230 -9.24 28.76 -29.75
C SER A 230 -8.03 29.69 -29.90
N ALA A 231 -7.25 29.80 -28.83
CA ALA A 231 -6.03 30.59 -28.81
C ALA A 231 -4.93 29.88 -28.02
N ARG A 232 -3.68 30.01 -28.46
CA ARG A 232 -2.51 29.44 -27.81
C ARG A 232 -1.97 30.40 -26.75
N ILE A 233 -1.66 29.91 -25.56
CA ILE A 233 -1.06 30.73 -24.49
C ILE A 233 0.40 31.05 -24.83
N ILE A 234 0.72 32.33 -24.97
CA ILE A 234 2.09 32.82 -25.25
C ILE A 234 2.73 33.49 -24.03
N GLY A 235 1.94 33.86 -23.02
CA GLY A 235 2.43 34.52 -21.82
C GLY A 235 1.35 34.74 -20.77
N LYS A 236 1.71 35.42 -19.68
CA LYS A 236 0.76 35.73 -18.59
C LYS A 236 -0.40 36.58 -19.11
N ASN A 237 -1.63 36.06 -19.03
CA ASN A 237 -2.83 36.66 -19.58
C ASN A 237 -2.72 37.08 -21.06
N SER A 238 -1.89 36.41 -21.85
CA SER A 238 -1.66 36.71 -23.26
C SER A 238 -1.74 35.45 -24.10
N VAL A 239 -2.54 35.51 -25.16
CA VAL A 239 -2.78 34.40 -26.07
C VAL A 239 -2.66 34.85 -27.52
N GLU A 240 -2.29 33.94 -28.41
CA GLU A 240 -2.23 34.13 -29.85
C GLU A 240 -3.36 33.34 -30.53
N LEU A 241 -4.06 33.98 -31.46
CA LEU A 241 -5.16 33.34 -32.19
C LEU A 241 -4.61 32.20 -33.06
N VAL A 242 -5.21 31.02 -32.94
CA VAL A 242 -4.87 29.89 -33.81
C VAL A 242 -5.77 29.99 -35.04
N PHE A 243 -5.14 30.10 -36.22
CA PHE A 243 -5.82 30.11 -37.53
C PHE A 243 -6.02 28.68 -38.05
#